data_AF-A0A2A7MSF5-F1
#
_entry.id   AF-A0A2A7MSF5-F1
#
_cell.length_a   1.000
_cell.length_b   1.000
_cell.length_c   1.000
_cell.angle_alpha   90.00
_cell.angle_beta   90.00
_cell.angle_gamma   90.00
#
_symmetry.space_group_name_H-M   'P 1'
#
loop_
_entity.id
_entity.type
_entity.pdbx_description
1 polymer ?
#
loop_
_entity_poly.entity_id
_entity_poly.type
_entity_poly.pdbx_seq_one_letter_code
_entity_poly.pdbx_strand_id
1 'polypeptide(L)'
;MPVGDTQRGFASAAARDGIVLGGQSVDWLNRRGHLGLPGGQHMPSTIAALERIYLALGGDLTTLATAKLTPLRGDFIHTATGTFIEIDESQHFTSFRLLTLEMYPPGVPLGFDIDEYKQLCRTWQRKSDNYFRSKEARGFGVGGRQRQRAYYDALRDLATPAMGRPPLIRIDAADRDPVDAYRRHRHALMAALAGGVP
;
A
#
# COMPACT_ATOMS: atom_id res chain seq x y z
N MET A 1 15.74 13.48 6.33
CA MET A 1 14.46 13.99 5.80
C MET A 1 13.37 13.76 6.85
N PRO A 2 12.75 14.83 7.38
CA PRO A 2 11.55 14.78 8.20
C PRO A 2 10.43 13.88 7.64
N VAL A 3 9.60 13.34 8.53
CA VAL A 3 8.44 12.53 8.14
C VAL A 3 7.50 13.35 7.25
N GLY A 4 7.10 12.77 6.12
CA GLY A 4 6.16 13.36 5.18
C GLY A 4 6.77 14.34 4.16
N ASP A 5 8.09 14.59 4.21
CA ASP A 5 8.75 15.47 3.22
C ASP A 5 8.74 14.85 1.83
N THR A 6 8.97 13.53 1.70
CA THR A 6 8.90 12.83 0.41
C THR A 6 7.51 12.99 -0.21
N GLN A 7 6.45 12.77 0.59
CA GLN A 7 5.06 12.97 0.17
C GLN A 7 4.81 14.41 -0.26
N ARG A 8 5.20 15.42 0.54
CA ARG A 8 5.01 16.84 0.22
C ARG A 8 5.75 17.27 -1.05
N GLY A 9 6.99 16.81 -1.20
CA GLY A 9 7.82 17.07 -2.37
C GLY A 9 7.21 16.45 -3.63
N PHE A 10 6.76 15.19 -3.54
CA PHE A 10 6.12 14.49 -4.66
C PHE A 10 4.83 15.21 -5.09
N ALA A 11 3.97 15.57 -4.13
CA ALA A 11 2.75 16.32 -4.40
C ALA A 11 3.03 17.69 -5.03
N SER A 12 4.08 18.39 -4.57
CA SER A 12 4.50 19.67 -5.15
C SER A 12 5.00 19.52 -6.59
N ALA A 13 5.70 18.42 -6.90
CA ALA A 13 6.14 18.13 -8.27
C ALA A 13 4.93 17.79 -9.17
N ALA A 14 4.03 16.93 -8.69
CA ALA A 14 2.79 16.56 -9.38
C ALA A 14 1.88 17.76 -9.68
N ALA A 15 1.77 18.70 -8.74
CA ALA A 15 0.97 19.92 -8.92
C ALA A 15 1.47 20.83 -10.06
N ARG A 16 2.77 20.80 -10.39
CA ARG A 16 3.32 21.57 -11.53
C ARG A 16 2.82 21.05 -12.87
N ASP A 17 2.39 19.80 -12.92
CA ASP A 17 1.75 19.16 -14.07
C ASP A 17 0.22 19.12 -13.98
N GLY A 18 -0.36 19.90 -13.04
CA GLY A 18 -1.81 19.99 -12.88
C GLY A 18 -2.45 18.82 -12.14
N ILE A 19 -1.67 17.89 -11.59
CA ILE A 19 -2.19 16.76 -10.79
C ILE A 19 -2.38 17.23 -9.35
N VAL A 20 -3.64 17.37 -8.93
CA VAL A 20 -3.99 17.78 -7.56
C VAL A 20 -4.25 16.54 -6.70
N LEU A 21 -3.42 16.37 -5.67
CA LEU A 21 -3.49 15.24 -4.74
C LEU A 21 -4.09 15.68 -3.39
N GLY A 22 -5.18 15.02 -2.99
CA GLY A 22 -5.81 15.20 -1.68
C GLY A 22 -5.40 14.11 -0.69
N GLY A 23 -5.73 14.27 0.60
CA GLY A 23 -5.46 13.25 1.61
C GLY A 23 -6.38 12.03 1.47
N GLN A 24 -5.83 10.81 1.58
CA GLN A 24 -6.57 9.56 1.45
C GLN A 24 -7.11 9.06 2.80
N SER A 25 -8.42 8.97 2.92
CA SER A 25 -9.11 8.32 4.05
C SER A 25 -10.49 7.85 3.64
N VAL A 26 -10.80 6.58 3.86
CA VAL A 26 -12.11 5.96 3.58
C VAL A 26 -12.47 4.96 4.66
N ASP A 27 -13.76 4.86 5.01
CA ASP A 27 -14.19 4.08 6.19
C ASP A 27 -14.03 2.57 6.04
N TRP A 28 -14.19 2.05 4.83
CA TRP A 28 -14.03 0.62 4.54
C TRP A 28 -12.58 0.15 4.66
N LEU A 29 -11.61 1.05 4.50
CA LEU A 29 -10.19 0.74 4.69
C LEU A 29 -9.80 1.10 6.13
N ASN A 30 -9.91 0.15 7.06
CA ASN A 30 -9.77 0.42 8.48
C ASN A 30 -8.90 -0.62 9.21
N ARG A 31 -8.61 -0.35 10.50
CA ARG A 31 -7.69 -1.18 11.31
C ARG A 31 -8.20 -2.60 11.60
N ARG A 32 -9.47 -2.91 11.32
CA ARG A 32 -10.02 -4.28 11.38
C ARG A 32 -9.67 -5.10 10.13
N GLY A 33 -8.94 -4.52 9.19
CA GLY A 33 -8.36 -5.23 8.06
C GLY A 33 -9.45 -5.83 7.18
N HIS A 34 -9.20 -7.06 6.70
CA HIS A 34 -10.13 -7.80 5.86
C HIS A 34 -11.46 -8.12 6.56
N LEU A 35 -11.47 -8.23 7.89
CA LEU A 35 -12.70 -8.41 8.69
C LEU A 35 -13.54 -7.13 8.80
N GLY A 36 -12.99 -5.98 8.40
CA GLY A 36 -13.67 -4.69 8.38
C GLY A 36 -14.13 -4.25 6.99
N LEU A 37 -13.90 -5.08 5.96
CA LEU A 37 -14.34 -4.79 4.59
C LEU A 37 -15.85 -5.05 4.45
N PRO A 38 -16.58 -4.22 3.67
CA PRO A 38 -17.97 -4.47 3.36
C PRO A 38 -18.12 -5.68 2.41
N GLY A 39 -19.33 -6.24 2.32
CA GLY A 39 -19.63 -7.31 1.36
C GLY A 39 -19.68 -6.83 -0.10
N GLY A 40 -19.68 -7.77 -1.05
CA GLY A 40 -19.74 -7.50 -2.49
C GLY A 40 -19.34 -8.73 -3.33
N GLN A 41 -19.53 -8.70 -4.65
CA GLN A 41 -19.33 -9.89 -5.52
C GLN A 41 -17.88 -10.41 -5.52
N HIS A 42 -16.88 -9.52 -5.55
CA HIS A 42 -15.45 -9.88 -5.54
C HIS A 42 -14.82 -9.88 -4.14
N MET A 43 -15.60 -9.54 -3.12
CA MET A 43 -15.10 -9.46 -1.74
C MET A 43 -14.73 -10.83 -1.14
N PRO A 44 -15.46 -11.95 -1.37
CA PRO A 44 -15.11 -13.23 -0.75
C PRO A 44 -13.70 -13.73 -1.10
N SER A 45 -13.31 -13.68 -2.37
CA SER A 45 -11.97 -14.11 -2.80
C SER A 45 -10.87 -13.17 -2.29
N THR A 46 -11.14 -11.86 -2.27
CA THR A 46 -10.25 -10.84 -1.74
C THR A 46 -10.03 -11.01 -0.24
N ILE A 47 -11.10 -11.20 0.54
CA ILE A 47 -11.06 -11.46 1.98
C ILE A 47 -10.26 -12.74 2.25
N ALA A 48 -10.53 -13.83 1.52
CA ALA A 48 -9.80 -15.08 1.68
C ALA A 48 -8.30 -14.93 1.37
N ALA A 49 -7.93 -14.17 0.34
CA ALA A 49 -6.52 -13.89 0.04
C ALA A 49 -5.84 -13.08 1.14
N LEU A 50 -6.51 -12.04 1.63
CA LEU A 50 -5.99 -11.19 2.70
C LEU A 50 -5.88 -11.93 4.04
N GLU A 51 -6.80 -12.84 4.34
CA GLU A 51 -6.71 -13.70 5.52
C GLU A 51 -5.49 -14.62 5.45
N ARG A 52 -5.27 -15.29 4.31
CA ARG A 52 -4.07 -16.12 4.09
C ARG A 52 -2.78 -15.31 4.27
N ILE A 53 -2.71 -14.11 3.70
CA ILE A 53 -1.57 -13.20 3.85
C ILE A 53 -1.38 -12.80 5.32
N TYR A 54 -2.46 -12.44 6.01
CA TYR A 54 -2.42 -12.05 7.41
C TYR A 54 -1.86 -13.17 8.30
N LEU A 55 -2.34 -14.39 8.11
CA LEU A 55 -1.87 -15.58 8.81
C LEU A 55 -0.42 -15.94 8.48
N ALA A 56 -0.01 -15.84 7.21
CA ALA A 56 1.37 -16.10 6.79
C ALA A 56 2.38 -15.11 7.40
N LEU A 57 1.92 -13.88 7.71
CA LEU A 57 2.69 -12.89 8.45
C LEU A 57 2.66 -13.12 9.98
N GLY A 58 2.09 -14.23 10.45
CA GLY A 58 1.94 -14.54 11.87
C GLY A 58 0.93 -13.64 12.59
N GLY A 59 -0.10 -13.18 11.86
CA GLY A 59 -1.18 -12.38 12.41
C GLY A 59 -2.15 -13.21 13.26
N ASP A 60 -2.64 -12.62 14.35
CA ASP A 60 -3.65 -13.21 15.24
C ASP A 60 -5.06 -12.70 14.90
N LEU A 61 -5.90 -13.58 14.34
CA LEU A 61 -7.27 -13.25 13.93
C LEU A 61 -8.18 -12.86 15.10
N THR A 62 -7.98 -13.44 16.29
CA THR A 62 -8.74 -13.07 17.49
C THR A 62 -8.43 -11.63 17.88
N THR A 63 -7.16 -11.24 17.80
CA THR A 63 -6.75 -9.85 18.01
C THR A 63 -7.25 -8.91 16.90
N LEU A 64 -7.24 -9.34 15.63
CA LEU A 64 -7.75 -8.54 14.51
C LEU A 64 -9.25 -8.25 14.65
N ALA A 65 -10.04 -9.26 15.04
CA ALA A 65 -11.48 -9.15 15.24
C ALA A 65 -11.84 -8.07 16.28
N THR A 66 -10.97 -7.83 17.26
CA THR A 66 -11.16 -6.81 18.31
C THR A 66 -10.60 -5.43 17.94
N ALA A 67 -10.06 -5.24 16.73
CA ALA A 67 -9.53 -3.96 16.29
C ALA A 67 -10.63 -2.92 16.01
N LYS A 68 -10.34 -1.63 16.23
CA LYS A 68 -11.32 -0.55 15.97
C LYS A 68 -11.54 -0.35 14.48
N LEU A 69 -12.72 0.12 14.07
CA LEU A 69 -13.02 0.56 12.70
C LEU A 69 -12.42 1.93 12.34
N THR A 70 -11.33 2.35 13.01
CA THR A 70 -10.65 3.61 12.68
C THR A 70 -10.06 3.51 11.27
N PRO A 71 -10.33 4.47 10.37
CA PRO A 71 -9.76 4.47 9.03
C PRO A 71 -8.23 4.41 9.03
N LEU A 72 -7.68 3.68 8.07
CA LEU A 72 -6.27 3.73 7.73
C LEU A 72 -6.06 4.89 6.76
N ARG A 73 -5.23 5.85 7.16
CA ARG A 73 -4.78 6.91 6.27
C ARG A 73 -3.73 6.35 5.31
N GLY A 74 -3.83 6.71 4.05
CA GLY A 74 -2.73 6.59 3.09
C GLY A 74 -2.21 7.98 2.73
N ASP A 75 -1.33 8.02 1.74
CA ASP A 75 -0.70 9.27 1.33
C ASP A 75 -1.67 10.15 0.52
N PHE A 76 -2.18 9.66 -0.61
CA PHE A 76 -2.93 10.50 -1.55
C PHE A 76 -4.13 9.85 -2.23
N ILE A 77 -5.10 10.68 -2.58
CA ILE A 77 -6.18 10.40 -3.52
C ILE A 77 -6.17 11.47 -4.62
N HIS A 78 -6.24 11.04 -5.87
CA HIS A 78 -6.60 11.92 -6.98
C HIS A 78 -8.13 11.97 -7.08
N THR A 79 -8.74 13.06 -6.63
CA THR A 79 -10.20 13.14 -6.41
C THR A 79 -11.00 13.00 -7.69
N ALA A 80 -10.48 13.50 -8.82
CA ALA A 80 -11.19 13.46 -10.11
C ALA A 80 -11.39 12.02 -10.63
N THR A 81 -10.44 11.12 -10.36
CA THR A 81 -10.52 9.71 -10.79
C THR A 81 -10.87 8.76 -9.65
N GLY A 82 -10.75 9.20 -8.41
CA GLY A 82 -10.86 8.34 -7.23
C GLY A 82 -9.67 7.39 -7.02
N THR A 83 -8.57 7.57 -7.77
CA THR A 83 -7.36 6.74 -7.71
C THR A 83 -6.58 7.00 -6.43
N PHE A 84 -6.21 5.94 -5.72
CA PHE A 84 -5.32 6.02 -4.55
C PHE A 84 -3.86 5.94 -4.98
N ILE A 85 -3.01 6.71 -4.32
CA ILE A 85 -1.57 6.78 -4.57
C ILE A 85 -0.83 6.68 -3.23
N GLU A 86 0.12 5.76 -3.13
CA GLU A 86 1.01 5.61 -1.96
C GLU A 86 2.47 5.87 -2.36
N ILE A 87 3.21 6.60 -1.53
CA ILE A 87 4.63 6.92 -1.73
C ILE A 87 5.47 6.00 -0.85
N ASP A 88 6.05 4.99 -1.47
CA ASP A 88 6.77 3.93 -0.77
C ASP A 88 8.26 4.27 -0.64
N GLU A 89 8.65 4.70 0.55
CA GLU A 89 10.06 4.81 0.92
C GLU A 89 10.64 3.45 1.36
N SER A 90 11.97 3.40 1.58
CA SER A 90 12.71 2.16 1.88
C SER A 90 12.04 1.22 2.88
N GLN A 91 11.40 1.75 3.93
CA GLN A 91 10.73 0.98 4.97
C GLN A 91 9.49 0.16 4.52
N HIS A 92 9.03 0.31 3.29
CA HIS A 92 8.01 -0.55 2.67
C HIS A 92 8.62 -1.79 2.00
N PHE A 93 9.87 -1.69 1.51
CA PHE A 93 10.56 -2.75 0.78
C PHE A 93 11.27 -3.72 1.74
N THR A 94 10.49 -4.63 2.32
CA THR A 94 10.91 -5.60 3.36
C THR A 94 10.77 -7.04 2.86
N SER A 95 11.39 -8.01 3.55
CA SER A 95 11.14 -9.44 3.29
C SER A 95 9.67 -9.83 3.51
N PHE A 96 9.01 -9.19 4.47
CA PHE A 96 7.56 -9.36 4.69
C PHE A 96 6.73 -8.83 3.53
N ARG A 97 7.13 -7.69 2.95
CA ARG A 97 6.46 -7.15 1.77
C ARG A 97 6.66 -8.07 0.56
N LEU A 98 7.86 -8.60 0.36
CA LEU A 98 8.13 -9.60 -0.67
C LEU A 98 7.19 -10.81 -0.52
N LEU A 99 7.08 -11.37 0.69
CA LEU A 99 6.16 -12.47 0.99
C LEU A 99 4.71 -12.12 0.60
N THR A 100 4.23 -10.91 0.94
CA THR A 100 2.86 -10.52 0.57
C THR A 100 2.65 -10.49 -0.94
N LEU A 101 3.59 -9.94 -1.70
CA LEU A 101 3.50 -9.81 -3.16
C LEU A 101 3.53 -11.19 -3.84
N GLU A 102 4.28 -12.14 -3.31
CA GLU A 102 4.32 -13.53 -3.81
C GLU A 102 3.01 -14.29 -3.56
N MET A 103 2.18 -13.81 -2.62
CA MET A 103 0.88 -14.41 -2.28
C MET A 103 -0.31 -13.76 -2.99
N TYR A 104 -0.09 -12.75 -3.83
CA TYR A 104 -1.18 -12.09 -4.55
C TYR A 104 -1.86 -13.07 -5.52
N PRO A 105 -3.20 -13.11 -5.57
CA PRO A 105 -3.90 -13.91 -6.56
C PRO A 105 -3.49 -13.51 -7.98
N PRO A 106 -3.38 -14.46 -8.92
CA PRO A 106 -3.09 -14.14 -10.31
C PRO A 106 -4.20 -13.28 -10.93
N GLY A 107 -3.82 -12.34 -11.79
CA GLY A 107 -4.77 -11.48 -12.51
C GLY A 107 -5.40 -10.36 -11.69
N VAL A 108 -4.94 -10.11 -10.45
CA VAL A 108 -5.37 -8.92 -9.69
C VAL A 108 -4.95 -7.66 -10.44
N PRO A 109 -5.86 -6.70 -10.68
CA PRO A 109 -5.51 -5.40 -11.24
C PRO A 109 -4.60 -4.62 -10.28
N LEU A 110 -3.41 -4.24 -10.73
CA LEU A 110 -2.45 -3.44 -9.97
C LEU A 110 -2.09 -2.16 -10.72
N GLY A 111 -1.91 -1.07 -10.00
CA GLY A 111 -1.42 0.21 -10.55
C GLY A 111 0.10 0.33 -10.54
N PHE A 112 0.81 -0.78 -10.41
CA PHE A 112 2.27 -0.87 -10.35
C PHE A 112 2.74 -2.24 -10.86
N ASP A 113 3.99 -2.34 -11.31
CA ASP A 113 4.62 -3.60 -11.71
C ASP A 113 4.99 -4.42 -10.47
N ILE A 114 4.38 -5.60 -10.35
CA ILE A 114 4.57 -6.47 -9.19
C ILE A 114 5.98 -7.06 -9.12
N ASP A 115 6.62 -7.34 -10.26
CA ASP A 115 7.94 -7.95 -10.30
C ASP A 115 9.04 -6.91 -10.06
N GLU A 116 8.85 -5.68 -10.53
CA GLU A 116 9.66 -4.53 -10.13
C GLU A 116 9.60 -4.32 -8.60
N TYR A 117 8.40 -4.34 -8.02
CA TYR A 117 8.23 -4.20 -6.56
C TYR A 117 8.84 -5.35 -5.76
N LYS A 118 8.77 -6.59 -6.24
CA LYS A 118 9.50 -7.72 -5.63
C LYS A 118 11.00 -7.49 -5.68
N GLN A 119 11.52 -6.98 -6.80
CA GLN A 119 12.95 -6.69 -6.95
C GLN A 119 13.42 -5.56 -6.02
N LEU A 120 12.60 -4.51 -5.84
CA LEU A 120 12.85 -3.47 -4.84
C LEU A 120 12.91 -4.09 -3.42
N CYS A 121 11.99 -4.98 -3.07
CA CYS A 121 12.05 -5.69 -1.79
C CYS A 121 13.35 -6.48 -1.63
N ARG A 122 13.78 -7.26 -2.64
CA ARG A 122 15.06 -8.00 -2.59
C ARG A 122 16.27 -7.08 -2.42
N THR A 123 16.23 -5.90 -3.05
CA THR A 123 17.31 -4.90 -2.99
C THR A 123 17.41 -4.25 -1.61
N TRP A 124 16.27 -3.87 -1.02
CA TRP A 124 16.22 -3.05 0.19
C TRP A 124 16.03 -3.83 1.50
N GLN A 125 15.57 -5.08 1.46
CA GLN A 125 15.16 -5.85 2.66
C GLN A 125 16.21 -5.86 3.78
N ARG A 126 17.51 -5.96 3.47
CA ARG A 126 18.57 -5.97 4.50
C ARG A 126 18.56 -4.71 5.36
N LYS A 127 18.31 -3.55 4.75
CA LYS A 127 18.19 -2.26 5.46
C LYS A 127 16.83 -2.16 6.12
N SER A 128 15.78 -2.48 5.39
CA SER A 128 14.39 -2.18 5.77
C SER A 128 13.84 -3.10 6.86
N ASP A 129 14.23 -4.38 6.87
CA ASP A 129 13.83 -5.33 7.92
C ASP A 129 14.34 -4.91 9.30
N ASN A 130 15.51 -4.26 9.34
CA ASN A 130 16.11 -3.78 10.58
C ASN A 130 15.45 -2.50 11.11
N TYR A 131 14.76 -1.71 10.27
CA TYR A 131 14.25 -0.38 10.62
C TYR A 131 13.28 -0.39 11.82
N PHE A 132 12.49 -1.46 11.97
CA PHE A 132 11.49 -1.61 13.04
C PHE A 132 11.58 -2.95 13.77
N ARG A 133 12.78 -3.55 13.83
CA ARG A 133 13.00 -4.90 14.35
C ARG A 133 12.43 -5.14 15.76
N SER A 134 12.46 -4.12 16.62
CA SER A 134 11.94 -4.20 18.00
C SER A 134 10.52 -3.63 18.17
N LYS A 135 9.94 -3.00 17.14
CA LYS A 135 8.65 -2.33 17.29
C LYS A 135 7.51 -3.33 17.26
N GLU A 136 6.76 -3.35 18.36
CA GLU A 136 5.55 -4.13 18.48
C GLU A 136 4.42 -3.60 17.61
N ALA A 137 3.55 -4.52 17.19
CA ALA A 137 2.26 -4.17 16.61
C ALA A 137 1.18 -5.11 17.12
N ARG A 138 0.01 -4.54 17.43
CA ARG A 138 -1.17 -5.31 17.84
C ARG A 138 -1.52 -6.34 16.77
N GLY A 139 -1.73 -7.58 17.19
CA GLY A 139 -2.02 -8.72 16.33
C GLY A 139 -0.79 -9.38 15.71
N PHE A 140 0.42 -8.86 15.96
CA PHE A 140 1.67 -9.44 15.44
C PHE A 140 2.76 -9.61 16.52
N GLY A 141 2.67 -8.91 17.66
CA GLY A 141 3.64 -9.00 18.75
C GLY A 141 4.95 -8.24 18.47
N VAL A 142 6.05 -8.66 19.12
CA VAL A 142 7.39 -8.06 19.00
C VAL A 142 7.91 -8.15 17.56
N GLY A 143 8.50 -7.04 17.07
CA GLY A 143 8.90 -6.91 15.67
C GLY A 143 7.73 -6.99 14.67
N GLY A 144 6.50 -6.84 15.17
CA GLY A 144 5.28 -6.96 14.38
C GLY A 144 5.01 -5.77 13.45
N ARG A 145 5.69 -4.62 13.65
CA ARG A 145 5.37 -3.40 12.89
C ARG A 145 5.59 -3.54 11.38
N GLN A 146 6.65 -4.21 10.94
CA GLN A 146 6.88 -4.43 9.50
C GLN A 146 5.86 -5.42 8.92
N ARG A 147 5.50 -6.45 9.67
CA ARG A 147 4.47 -7.43 9.30
C ARG A 147 3.11 -6.77 9.15
N GLN A 148 2.74 -5.91 10.11
CA GLN A 148 1.52 -5.10 10.02
C GLN A 148 1.53 -4.15 8.81
N ARG A 149 2.66 -3.49 8.53
CA ARG A 149 2.78 -2.62 7.35
C ARG A 149 2.60 -3.40 6.07
N ALA A 150 3.34 -4.50 5.90
CA ALA A 150 3.24 -5.35 4.72
C ALA A 150 1.80 -5.88 4.51
N TYR A 151 1.12 -6.26 5.60
CA TYR A 151 -0.29 -6.62 5.56
C TYR A 151 -1.20 -5.46 5.12
N TYR A 152 -1.01 -4.27 5.67
CA TYR A 152 -1.82 -3.10 5.28
C TYR A 152 -1.51 -2.62 3.87
N ASP A 153 -0.31 -2.86 3.36
CA ASP A 153 0.01 -2.63 1.95
C ASP A 153 -0.77 -3.61 1.06
N ALA A 154 -0.79 -4.90 1.41
CA ALA A 154 -1.62 -5.89 0.72
C ALA A 154 -3.12 -5.60 0.80
N LEU A 155 -3.61 -5.17 1.97
CA LEU A 155 -4.99 -4.77 2.15
C LEU A 155 -5.39 -3.66 1.17
N ARG A 156 -4.56 -2.63 1.03
CA ARG A 156 -4.86 -1.53 0.12
C ARG A 156 -4.85 -1.98 -1.34
N ASP A 157 -3.85 -2.75 -1.74
CA ASP A 157 -3.69 -3.16 -3.13
C ASP A 157 -4.83 -4.08 -3.59
N LEU A 158 -5.23 -5.02 -2.74
CA LEU A 158 -6.26 -6.00 -3.10
C LEU A 158 -7.68 -5.47 -2.88
N ALA A 159 -7.92 -4.73 -1.79
CA ALA A 159 -9.27 -4.25 -1.49
C ALA A 159 -9.70 -3.09 -2.38
N THR A 160 -8.78 -2.21 -2.80
CA THR A 160 -9.12 -1.03 -3.62
C THR A 160 -9.85 -1.41 -4.93
N PRO A 161 -9.29 -2.28 -5.82
CA PRO A 161 -10.00 -2.69 -7.02
C PRO A 161 -11.26 -3.50 -6.71
N ALA A 162 -11.24 -4.34 -5.68
CA ALA A 162 -12.39 -5.14 -5.31
C ALA A 162 -13.56 -4.31 -4.73
N MET A 163 -13.27 -3.08 -4.26
CA MET A 163 -14.24 -2.04 -3.90
C MET A 163 -14.71 -1.19 -5.10
N GLY A 164 -14.37 -1.59 -6.34
CA GLY A 164 -14.78 -0.92 -7.57
C GLY A 164 -14.02 0.38 -7.88
N ARG A 165 -12.85 0.58 -7.26
CA ARG A 165 -11.99 1.75 -7.52
C ARG A 165 -10.90 1.41 -8.55
N PRO A 166 -10.29 2.42 -9.21
CA PRO A 166 -9.08 2.20 -9.97
C PRO A 166 -8.00 1.52 -9.11
N PRO A 167 -7.17 0.64 -9.69
CA PRO A 167 -6.06 0.02 -8.98
C PRO A 167 -5.16 1.07 -8.30
N LEU A 168 -4.74 0.77 -7.07
CA LEU A 168 -3.86 1.67 -6.31
C LEU A 168 -2.51 1.79 -7.02
N ILE A 169 -2.02 3.01 -7.17
CA ILE A 169 -0.69 3.31 -7.71
C ILE A 169 0.30 3.38 -6.56
N ARG A 170 1.41 2.66 -6.68
CA ARG A 170 2.54 2.78 -5.75
C ARG A 170 3.71 3.46 -6.43
N ILE A 171 4.27 4.47 -5.77
CA ILE A 171 5.42 5.23 -6.25
C ILE A 171 6.64 4.78 -5.45
N ASP A 172 7.65 4.24 -6.14
CA ASP A 172 8.92 3.95 -5.48
C ASP A 172 9.68 5.26 -5.22
N ALA A 173 9.90 5.54 -3.93
CA ALA A 173 10.76 6.61 -3.44
C ALA A 173 11.73 6.08 -2.37
N ALA A 174 12.31 4.88 -2.60
CA ALA A 174 13.17 4.20 -1.63
C ALA A 174 14.35 5.07 -1.13
N ASP A 175 14.90 5.89 -2.03
CA ASP A 175 15.99 6.82 -1.81
C ASP A 175 15.57 8.14 -1.14
N ARG A 176 14.26 8.39 -1.03
CA ARG A 176 13.66 9.63 -0.52
C ARG A 176 14.00 10.85 -1.37
N ASP A 177 14.13 10.69 -2.69
CA ASP A 177 14.14 11.83 -3.62
C ASP A 177 12.74 12.03 -4.22
N PRO A 178 11.94 12.99 -3.72
CA PRO A 178 10.58 13.18 -4.19
C PRO A 178 10.48 13.67 -5.65
N VAL A 179 11.45 14.45 -6.12
CA VAL A 179 11.43 15.01 -7.47
C VAL A 179 11.82 13.92 -8.46
N ASP A 180 12.83 13.12 -8.13
CA ASP A 180 13.22 11.99 -8.95
C ASP A 180 12.13 10.90 -8.98
N ALA A 181 11.52 10.58 -7.83
CA ALA A 181 10.39 9.65 -7.77
C ALA A 181 9.23 10.11 -8.67
N TYR A 182 8.87 11.40 -8.60
CA TYR A 182 7.88 11.95 -9.52
C TYR A 182 8.31 11.81 -10.98
N ARG A 183 9.54 12.22 -11.32
CA ARG A 183 10.07 12.15 -12.69
C ARG A 183 10.04 10.73 -13.27
N ARG A 184 10.45 9.72 -12.49
CA ARG A 184 10.45 8.30 -12.89
C ARG A 184 9.05 7.76 -13.16
N HIS A 185 8.08 8.12 -12.32
CA HIS A 185 6.71 7.61 -12.40
C HIS A 185 5.73 8.51 -13.18
N ARG A 186 6.15 9.71 -13.58
CA ARG A 186 5.29 10.74 -14.19
C ARG A 186 4.46 10.22 -15.35
N HIS A 187 5.09 9.51 -16.29
CA HIS A 187 4.40 9.02 -17.49
C HIS A 187 3.30 8.01 -17.14
N ALA A 188 3.64 7.00 -16.33
CA ALA A 188 2.70 5.98 -15.89
C ALA A 188 1.56 6.58 -15.05
N LEU A 189 1.89 7.52 -14.15
CA LEU A 189 0.89 8.25 -13.35
C LEU A 189 -0.08 9.02 -14.26
N MET A 190 0.42 9.82 -15.20
CA MET A 190 -0.42 10.58 -16.12
C MET A 190 -1.32 9.67 -16.98
N ALA A 191 -0.78 8.57 -17.49
CA ALA A 191 -1.56 7.60 -18.26
C ALA A 191 -2.71 7.00 -17.43
N ALA A 192 -2.41 6.56 -16.20
CA ALA A 192 -3.40 5.98 -15.29
C ALA A 192 -4.48 7.00 -14.88
N LEU A 193 -4.11 8.28 -14.70
CA LEU A 193 -5.07 9.33 -14.35
C LEU A 193 -5.87 9.87 -15.54
N ALA A 194 -5.42 9.66 -16.77
CA ALA A 194 -6.16 10.00 -17.98
C ALA A 194 -7.26 8.98 -18.33
N GLY A 195 -7.42 7.91 -17.55
CA GLY A 195 -8.36 6.82 -17.83
C GLY A 195 -7.78 5.71 -18.72
N GLY A 196 -6.47 5.74 -18.99
CA GLY A 196 -5.76 4.63 -19.65
C GLY A 196 -5.44 3.54 -18.62
N VAL A 197 -6.01 2.35 -18.81
CA VAL A 197 -5.38 1.14 -18.24
C VAL A 197 -4.02 1.02 -18.96
N PRO A 198 -2.89 0.92 -18.24
CA PRO A 198 -1.58 0.72 -18.86
C PRO A 198 -1.52 -0.57 -19.69
#